data_AF-A0A9P8XRV4-F1
#
_entry.id   AF-A0A9P8XRV4-F1
#
_cell.length_a   1.000
_cell.length_b   1.000
_cell.length_c   1.000
_cell.angle_alpha   90.00
_cell.angle_beta   90.00
_cell.angle_gamma   90.00
#
_symmetry.space_group_name_H-M   'P 1'
#
loop_
_entity.id
_entity.type
_entity.pdbx_description
1 polymer ?
#
loop_
_entity_poly.entity_id
_entity_poly.type
_entity_poly.pdbx_seq_one_letter_code
_entity_poly.pdbx_strand_id
1 'polypeptide(L)'
;MSQPAPLPGGLNRSPYSAVKVLMICWKDSAQNQFKQQLKSLAKELLAYNFHVQEYEIESKNPQQTLTAELLSFLGHDKPHTLLIIYYGGHGLNNKDKDCIWLRLVSNIFQSFDD
;
A
#
# COMPACT_ATOMS: atom_id res chain seq x y z
N MET A 1 -18.87 -42.48 4.92
CA MET A 1 -17.68 -41.72 5.38
C MET A 1 -18.19 -40.42 5.99
N SER A 2 -18.20 -40.33 7.31
CA SER A 2 -18.76 -39.18 8.03
C SER A 2 -17.73 -38.04 8.06
N GLN A 3 -18.17 -36.82 7.71
CA GLN A 3 -17.34 -35.63 7.87
C GLN A 3 -17.04 -35.41 9.36
N PRO A 4 -15.82 -34.93 9.71
CA PRO A 4 -15.47 -34.66 11.10
C PRO A 4 -16.25 -33.46 11.62
N ALA A 5 -16.62 -33.51 12.90
CA ALA A 5 -17.35 -32.45 13.59
C ALA A 5 -16.51 -31.14 13.64
N PRO A 6 -17.15 -29.96 13.54
CA PRO A 6 -16.44 -28.70 13.69
C PRO A 6 -15.90 -28.54 15.11
N LEU A 7 -14.66 -28.05 15.22
CA LEU A 7 -13.98 -27.83 16.50
C LEU A 7 -14.72 -26.76 17.34
N PRO A 8 -14.84 -26.96 18.66
CA PRO A 8 -15.47 -26.01 19.56
C PRO A 8 -14.48 -24.90 19.90
N GLY A 9 -14.76 -23.70 19.41
CA GLY A 9 -13.86 -22.54 19.52
C GLY A 9 -13.86 -21.84 18.17
N GLY A 10 -14.85 -20.97 17.96
CA GLY A 10 -15.02 -20.25 16.71
C GLY A 10 -13.73 -19.51 16.37
N LEU A 11 -12.96 -20.06 15.41
CA LEU A 11 -11.93 -19.32 14.71
C LEU A 11 -12.58 -18.02 14.29
N ASN A 12 -12.08 -16.90 14.82
CA ASN A 12 -12.59 -15.57 14.54
C ASN A 12 -12.45 -15.35 13.03
N ARG A 13 -13.51 -15.69 12.28
CA ARG A 13 -13.51 -15.62 10.83
C ARG A 13 -13.42 -14.13 10.52
N SER A 14 -12.38 -13.74 9.79
CA SER A 14 -12.23 -12.39 9.28
C SER A 14 -13.59 -11.90 8.75
N PRO A 15 -14.05 -10.70 9.13
CA PRO A 15 -15.31 -10.16 8.61
C PRO A 15 -15.23 -9.86 7.11
N TYR A 16 -14.02 -9.94 6.53
CA TYR A 16 -13.74 -9.69 5.13
C TYR A 16 -13.63 -11.00 4.35
N SER A 17 -14.40 -11.10 3.27
CA SER A 17 -14.35 -12.18 2.29
C SER A 17 -13.20 -12.01 1.29
N ALA A 18 -12.68 -10.78 1.15
CA ALA A 18 -11.52 -10.48 0.33
C ALA A 18 -10.70 -9.32 0.93
N VAL A 19 -9.38 -9.36 0.71
CA VAL A 19 -8.48 -8.25 0.99
C VAL A 19 -7.76 -7.87 -0.29
N LYS A 20 -7.80 -6.58 -0.64
CA LYS A 20 -7.10 -5.98 -1.78
C LYS A 20 -6.09 -4.97 -1.25
N VAL A 21 -4.87 -5.03 -1.73
CA VAL A 21 -3.78 -4.17 -1.28
C VAL A 21 -3.17 -3.47 -2.48
N LEU A 22 -3.08 -2.14 -2.42
CA LEU A 22 -2.31 -1.33 -3.35
C LEU A 22 -1.04 -0.85 -2.65
N MET A 23 0.11 -1.30 -3.15
CA MET A 23 1.43 -0.97 -2.64
C MET A 23 2.07 0.08 -3.55
N ILE A 24 2.31 1.26 -3.00
CA ILE A 24 2.69 2.44 -3.75
C ILE A 24 4.10 2.87 -3.33
N CYS A 25 4.96 3.16 -4.30
CA CYS A 25 6.22 3.87 -4.04
C CYS A 25 6.56 4.78 -5.21
N TRP A 26 7.54 5.66 -5.06
CA TRP A 26 8.04 6.45 -6.18
C TRP A 26 8.91 5.59 -7.11
N LYS A 27 8.65 5.67 -8.43
CA LYS A 27 9.44 4.97 -9.46
C LYS A 27 10.92 5.32 -9.39
N ASP A 28 11.21 6.61 -9.33
CA ASP A 28 12.56 7.18 -9.32
C ASP A 28 13.08 7.42 -7.90
N SER A 29 12.59 6.67 -6.91
CA SER A 29 13.08 6.80 -5.54
C SER A 29 14.59 6.54 -5.49
N ALA A 30 15.35 7.51 -4.98
CA ALA A 30 16.77 7.35 -4.71
C ALA A 30 17.08 6.22 -3.71
N GLN A 31 16.08 5.79 -2.95
CA GLN A 31 16.21 4.83 -1.87
C GLN A 31 15.57 3.49 -2.25
N ASN A 32 16.38 2.58 -2.78
CA ASN A 32 16.00 1.21 -3.15
C ASN A 32 15.44 0.39 -1.98
N GLN A 33 15.70 0.80 -0.73
CA GLN A 33 15.21 0.11 0.47
C GLN A 33 13.68 -0.01 0.49
N PHE A 34 12.95 1.02 0.06
CA PHE A 34 11.48 0.99 0.07
C PHE A 34 10.96 -0.05 -0.92
N LYS A 35 11.54 -0.15 -2.11
CA LYS A 35 11.17 -1.18 -3.09
C LYS A 35 11.44 -2.60 -2.56
N GLN A 36 12.54 -2.80 -1.85
CA GLN A 36 12.85 -4.09 -1.22
C GLN A 36 11.86 -4.43 -0.09
N GLN A 37 11.55 -3.47 0.77
CA GLN A 37 10.55 -3.63 1.84
C GLN A 37 9.17 -3.94 1.27
N LEU A 38 8.75 -3.24 0.22
CA LEU A 38 7.49 -3.50 -0.49
C LEU A 38 7.47 -4.94 -1.02
N LYS A 39 8.52 -5.39 -1.71
CA LYS A 39 8.59 -6.77 -2.23
C LYS A 39 8.51 -7.83 -1.13
N SER A 40 9.21 -7.62 -0.01
CA SER A 40 9.15 -8.53 1.13
C SER A 40 7.74 -8.58 1.74
N LEU A 41 7.12 -7.42 1.94
CA LEU A 41 5.75 -7.34 2.47
C LEU A 41 4.73 -7.94 1.49
N ALA A 42 4.85 -7.69 0.19
CA ALA A 42 3.99 -8.27 -0.84
C ALA A 42 4.00 -9.79 -0.78
N LYS A 43 5.17 -10.40 -0.60
CA LYS A 43 5.32 -11.85 -0.46
C LYS A 43 4.56 -12.40 0.75
N GLU A 44 4.65 -11.73 1.89
CA GLU A 44 3.91 -12.12 3.09
C GLU A 44 2.40 -11.97 2.87
N LEU A 45 1.93 -10.85 2.31
CA LEU A 45 0.50 -10.62 2.06
C LEU A 45 -0.10 -11.65 1.07
N LEU A 46 0.66 -12.05 0.06
CA LEU A 46 0.27 -13.13 -0.85
C LEU A 46 0.12 -14.47 -0.11
N ALA A 47 0.96 -14.75 0.89
CA ALA A 47 0.84 -15.97 1.72
C ALA A 47 -0.46 -15.98 2.56
N TYR A 48 -1.05 -14.81 2.84
CA TYR A 48 -2.38 -14.67 3.46
C TYR A 48 -3.53 -14.67 2.43
N ASN A 49 -3.28 -14.99 1.16
CA ASN A 49 -4.24 -14.93 0.05
C ASN A 49 -4.81 -13.53 -0.21
N PHE A 50 -4.05 -12.47 0.10
CA PHE A 50 -4.46 -11.12 -0.24
C PHE A 50 -4.13 -10.84 -1.70
N HIS A 51 -4.94 -10.02 -2.35
CA HIS A 51 -4.65 -9.60 -3.73
C HIS A 51 -3.80 -8.34 -3.67
N VAL A 52 -2.55 -8.46 -4.10
CA VAL A 52 -1.59 -7.37 -4.05
C VAL A 52 -1.40 -6.79 -5.45
N GLN A 53 -1.48 -5.47 -5.55
CA GLN A 53 -1.12 -4.69 -6.73
C GLN A 53 0.01 -3.74 -6.34
N GLU A 54 1.04 -3.64 -7.17
CA GLU A 54 2.14 -2.70 -6.99
C GLU A 54 1.99 -1.56 -8.00
N TYR A 55 2.19 -0.32 -7.55
CA TYR A 55 2.18 0.87 -8.40
C TYR A 55 3.37 1.76 -8.09
N GLU A 56 4.09 2.14 -9.14
CA GLU A 56 5.19 3.09 -9.04
C GLU A 56 4.73 4.47 -9.54
N ILE A 57 4.74 5.46 -8.66
CA ILE A 57 4.37 6.84 -9.01
C ILE A 57 5.40 7.39 -10.00
N GLU A 58 4.92 7.73 -11.19
CA GLU A 58 5.71 8.36 -12.24
C GLU A 58 6.04 9.81 -11.86
N SER A 59 7.25 10.26 -12.21
CA SER A 59 7.69 11.64 -12.01
C SER A 59 6.93 12.66 -12.86
N LYS A 60 6.34 12.22 -13.97
CA LYS A 60 5.57 13.06 -14.90
C LYS A 60 4.09 13.00 -14.53
N ASN A 61 3.48 14.15 -14.29
CA ASN A 61 2.08 14.28 -13.89
C ASN A 61 1.71 13.36 -12.70
N PRO A 62 2.48 13.38 -11.59
CA PRO A 62 2.33 12.41 -10.50
C PRO A 62 0.95 12.44 -9.88
N GLN A 63 0.39 13.64 -9.65
CA GLN A 63 -0.95 13.79 -9.07
C GLN A 63 -2.03 13.18 -9.98
N GLN A 64 -1.99 13.47 -11.29
CA GLN A 64 -3.00 12.97 -12.21
C GLN A 64 -2.96 11.45 -12.32
N THR A 65 -1.76 10.88 -12.49
CA THR A 65 -1.58 9.43 -12.67
C THR A 65 -1.88 8.68 -11.38
N LEU A 66 -1.41 9.16 -10.23
CA LEU A 66 -1.74 8.57 -8.92
C LEU A 66 -3.23 8.65 -8.62
N THR A 67 -3.89 9.79 -8.87
CA THR A 67 -5.34 9.89 -8.67
C THR A 67 -6.11 8.90 -9.55
N ALA A 68 -5.71 8.72 -10.82
CA ALA A 68 -6.33 7.74 -11.69
C ALA A 68 -6.17 6.30 -11.17
N GLU A 69 -4.97 5.94 -10.71
CA GLU A 69 -4.71 4.62 -10.12
C GLU A 69 -5.52 4.40 -8.83
N LEU A 70 -5.55 5.39 -7.94
CA LEU A 70 -6.33 5.33 -6.71
C LEU A 70 -7.82 5.16 -6.99
N LEU A 71 -8.39 5.92 -7.93
CA LEU A 71 -9.79 5.79 -8.32
C LEU A 71 -10.08 4.40 -8.91
N SER A 72 -9.17 3.88 -9.73
CA SER A 72 -9.28 2.52 -10.26
C SER A 72 -9.28 1.48 -9.14
N PHE A 73 -8.36 1.61 -8.17
CA PHE A 73 -8.27 0.69 -7.03
C PHE A 73 -9.48 0.76 -6.10
N LEU A 74 -10.01 1.96 -5.83
CA LEU A 74 -11.22 2.16 -5.05
C LEU A 74 -12.46 1.54 -5.73
N GLY A 75 -12.43 1.33 -7.04
CA GLY A 75 -13.46 0.57 -7.77
C GLY A 75 -13.59 -0.90 -7.33
N HIS A 76 -12.65 -1.42 -6.53
CA HIS A 76 -12.76 -2.73 -5.90
C HIS A 76 -13.58 -2.75 -4.60
N ASP A 77 -14.12 -1.61 -4.15
CA ASP A 77 -14.98 -1.55 -2.97
C ASP A 77 -16.26 -2.37 -3.18
N LYS A 78 -16.39 -3.43 -2.39
CA LYS A 78 -17.49 -4.39 -2.43
C LYS A 78 -17.83 -4.80 -1.00
N PRO A 79 -19.08 -5.24 -0.73
CA PRO A 79 -19.44 -5.76 0.58
C PRO A 79 -18.43 -6.80 1.07
N HIS A 80 -18.02 -6.67 2.34
CA HIS A 80 -17.03 -7.53 2.98
C HIS A 80 -15.63 -7.53 2.31
N THR A 81 -15.25 -6.49 1.58
CA THR A 81 -13.88 -6.33 1.07
C THR A 81 -13.11 -5.31 1.90
N LEU A 82 -11.89 -5.66 2.33
CA LEU A 82 -10.96 -4.71 2.92
C LEU A 82 -10.02 -4.18 1.83
N LEU A 83 -9.99 -2.86 1.67
CA LEU A 83 -9.00 -2.18 0.84
C LEU A 83 -7.88 -1.63 1.73
N ILE A 84 -6.63 -1.91 1.36
CA ILE A 84 -5.44 -1.41 2.04
C ILE A 84 -4.61 -0.63 1.03
N ILE A 85 -4.22 0.59 1.38
CA ILE A 85 -3.23 1.37 0.63
C ILE A 85 -1.98 1.47 1.50
N TYR A 86 -0.85 1.01 0.97
CA TYR A 86 0.44 1.07 1.64
C TYR A 86 1.39 1.93 0.83
N TYR A 87 1.87 3.03 1.40
CA TYR A 87 2.87 3.88 0.77
C TYR A 87 4.25 3.65 1.39
N GLY A 88 5.20 3.23 0.56
CA GLY A 88 6.61 3.11 0.93
C GLY A 88 7.42 4.29 0.42
N GLY A 89 7.75 5.20 1.33
CA GLY A 89 8.57 6.36 1.01
C GLY A 89 8.56 7.37 2.14
N HIS A 90 9.13 8.55 1.85
CA HIS A 90 9.12 9.66 2.78
C HIS A 90 7.77 10.37 2.75
N GLY A 91 7.32 10.81 3.92
CA GLY A 91 6.13 11.63 4.06
C GLY A 91 6.31 12.66 5.16
N LEU A 92 5.62 13.78 5.03
CA LEU A 92 5.51 14.80 6.07
C LEU A 92 4.05 15.18 6.27
N ASN A 93 3.69 15.63 7.46
CA ASN A 93 2.36 16.18 7.70
C ASN A 93 2.44 17.70 7.56
N ASN A 94 1.51 18.31 6.82
CA ASN A 94 1.38 19.77 6.82
C ASN A 94 0.75 20.25 8.16
N LYS A 95 0.58 21.57 8.30
CA LYS A 95 -0.04 22.17 9.50
C LYS A 95 -1.47 21.68 9.73
N ASP A 96 -2.16 21.31 8.66
CA ASP A 96 -3.54 20.80 8.65
C ASP A 96 -3.60 19.28 8.87
N LYS A 97 -2.45 18.63 9.09
CA LYS A 97 -2.26 17.18 9.27
C LYS A 97 -2.52 16.33 8.02
N ASP A 98 -2.52 16.94 6.84
CA ASP A 98 -2.51 16.20 5.58
C ASP A 98 -1.15 15.54 5.38
N CYS A 99 -1.18 14.28 5.00
CA CYS A 99 0.01 13.52 4.65
C CYS A 99 0.47 13.90 3.24
N ILE A 100 1.67 14.48 3.13
CA ILE A 100 2.34 14.82 1.87
C ILE A 100 3.38 13.75 1.58
N TRP A 101 3.24 13.07 0.43
CA TRP A 101 4.14 12.02 -0.01
C TRP A 101 5.30 12.61 -0.82
N LEU A 102 6.52 12.46 -0.30
CA LEU A 102 7.70 13.14 -0.82
C LEU A 102 8.47 12.29 -1.83
N ARG A 103 8.77 12.89 -2.98
CA ARG A 103 9.76 12.37 -3.93
C ARG A 103 11.14 12.96 -3.60
N LEU A 104 11.95 12.23 -2.82
CA LEU A 104 13.34 12.63 -2.60
C LEU A 104 14.23 12.15 -3.76
N VAL A 105 14.81 13.12 -4.46
CA VAL A 105 15.95 12.90 -5.36
C VAL A 105 17.23 13.27 -4.60
N SER A 106 18.30 12.52 -4.79
CA SER A 106 19.48 12.43 -3.90
C SER A 106 20.30 13.71 -3.62
N ASN A 107 19.82 14.92 -3.98
CA ASN A 107 20.59 16.16 -3.92
C ASN A 107 20.05 17.25 -2.96
N ILE A 108 19.08 16.97 -2.08
CA ILE A 108 18.50 18.01 -1.20
C ILE A 108 18.70 17.65 0.30
N PHE A 109 19.95 17.53 0.72
CA PHE A 109 20.35 17.70 2.12
C PHE A 109 21.63 18.56 2.17
N GLN A 110 21.62 19.71 1.49
CA GLN A 110 22.42 20.86 1.89
C GLN A 110 21.45 22.00 2.20
N SER A 111 21.55 22.53 3.41
CA SER A 111 20.90 23.70 3.99
C SER A 111 19.36 23.71 4.07
N PHE A 112 18.85 23.27 5.22
CA PHE A 112 17.76 23.96 5.92
C PHE A 112 18.11 24.01 7.41
N ASP A 113 19.16 24.75 7.72
CA ASP A 113 19.38 25.38 9.02
C ASP A 113 19.70 26.84 8.73
N ASP A 114 18.72 27.72 8.92
CA ASP A 114 18.83 29.16 9.19
C ASP A 114 17.59 29.57 10.02
#